data_AF-X1JEU3-F1
#
_entry.id   AF-X1JEU3-F1
#
_cell.length_a   1.000
_cell.length_b   1.000
_cell.length_c   1.000
_cell.angle_alpha   90.00
_cell.angle_beta   90.00
_cell.angle_gamma   90.00
#
_symmetry.space_group_name_H-M   'P 1'
#
loop_
_entity.id
_entity.type
_entity.pdbx_description
1 polymer ?
#
loop_
_entity_poly.entity_id
_entity_poly.type
_entity_poly.pdbx_seq_one_letter_code
_entity_poly.pdbx_strand_id
1 'polypeptide(L)'
;LIANPTAWTDSWKREKIKNLAILLEGALNGMGKVGLKMNISQANLKKLLDVLPALKKPTISKLSEEGWWAVEVVLDELEARQLIPRIKKVGGEGIVEYPLNKVVY
;
A
#
# COMPACT_ATOMS: atom_id res chain seq x y z
N LEU A 1 20.06 -8.75 8.88
CA LEU A 1 21.34 -8.39 8.20
C LEU A 1 22.46 -8.52 9.22
N ILE A 2 23.57 -9.17 8.87
CA ILE A 2 24.75 -9.28 9.74
C ILE A 2 25.90 -8.57 9.02
N ALA A 3 26.67 -7.76 9.75
CA ALA A 3 27.80 -7.01 9.22
C ALA A 3 29.09 -7.34 9.99
N ASN A 4 30.23 -7.30 9.30
CA ASN A 4 31.54 -7.48 9.93
C ASN A 4 31.83 -6.31 10.92
N PRO A 5 32.30 -6.60 12.16
CA PRO A 5 32.54 -5.56 13.17
C PRO A 5 33.54 -4.47 12.75
N THR A 6 34.62 -4.84 12.07
CA THR A 6 35.64 -3.89 11.57
C THR A 6 35.10 -3.01 10.45
N ALA A 7 34.25 -3.55 9.57
CA ALA A 7 33.58 -2.75 8.56
C ALA A 7 32.58 -1.75 9.17
N TRP A 8 32.00 -2.08 10.34
CA TRP A 8 31.02 -1.23 11.03
C TRP A 8 31.63 0.00 11.71
N THR A 9 32.93 -0.03 12.04
CA THR A 9 33.61 1.13 12.65
C THR A 9 33.95 2.22 11.63
N ASP A 10 34.06 1.87 10.35
CA ASP A 10 34.24 2.80 9.24
C ASP A 10 32.91 3.51 8.93
N SER A 11 32.89 4.84 8.99
CA SER A 11 31.68 5.65 8.87
C SER A 11 30.98 5.47 7.52
N TRP A 12 31.75 5.48 6.43
CA TRP A 12 31.23 5.34 5.07
C TRP A 12 30.65 3.94 4.84
N LYS A 13 31.35 2.88 5.28
CA LYS A 13 30.85 1.50 5.18
C LYS A 13 29.59 1.31 6.01
N ARG A 14 29.57 1.84 7.24
CA ARG A 14 28.40 1.75 8.12
C ARG A 14 27.17 2.40 7.50
N GLU A 15 27.31 3.58 6.89
CA GLU A 15 26.20 4.23 6.18
C GLU A 15 25.70 3.38 5.01
N LYS A 16 26.61 2.84 4.20
CA LYS A 16 26.26 1.94 3.11
C LYS A 16 25.50 0.70 3.59
N ILE A 17 25.92 0.10 4.71
CA ILE A 17 25.24 -1.05 5.31
C ILE A 17 23.84 -0.66 5.81
N LYS A 18 23.68 0.51 6.42
CA LYS A 18 22.37 1.02 6.84
C LYS A 18 21.43 1.23 5.65
N ASN A 19 21.93 1.80 4.55
CA ASN A 19 21.14 1.99 3.34
C ASN A 19 20.66 0.64 2.77
N LEU A 20 21.53 -0.37 2.77
CA LEU A 20 21.13 -1.74 2.39
C LEU A 20 20.10 -2.33 3.36
N ALA A 21 20.24 -2.10 4.66
CA ALA A 21 19.27 -2.57 5.65
C ALA A 21 17.87 -2.00 5.38
N ILE A 22 17.76 -0.69 5.12
CA ILE A 22 16.48 -0.03 4.77
C ILE A 22 15.86 -0.67 3.52
N LEU A 23 16.67 -0.90 2.48
CA LEU A 23 16.17 -1.47 1.23
C LEU A 23 15.71 -2.93 1.39
N LEU A 24 16.41 -3.72 2.21
CA LEU A 24 16.07 -5.12 2.51
C LEU A 24 14.82 -5.21 3.39
N GLU A 25 14.75 -4.41 4.44
CA GLU A 25 13.57 -4.30 5.31
C GLU A 25 12.36 -3.86 4.49
N GLY A 26 12.52 -2.88 3.61
CA GLY A 26 11.43 -2.45 2.74
C GLY A 26 10.94 -3.57 1.81
N ALA A 27 11.84 -4.42 1.31
CA ALA A 27 11.45 -5.57 0.48
C ALA A 27 10.67 -6.61 1.30
N LEU A 28 11.09 -6.87 2.54
CA LEU A 28 10.36 -7.75 3.46
C LEU A 28 8.97 -7.18 3.78
N ASN A 29 8.85 -5.87 4.02
CA ASN A 29 7.58 -5.21 4.30
C ASN A 29 6.62 -5.21 3.10
N GLY A 30 7.15 -5.15 1.87
CA GLY A 30 6.35 -5.22 0.65
C GLY A 30 5.90 -6.64 0.31
N MET A 31 6.57 -7.67 0.84
CA MET A 31 6.24 -9.06 0.55
C MET A 31 4.80 -9.39 0.98
N GLY A 32 4.00 -9.90 0.03
CA GLY A 32 2.59 -10.20 0.26
C GLY A 32 1.67 -8.98 0.38
N LYS A 33 2.17 -7.77 0.09
CA LYS A 33 1.37 -6.55 0.02
C LYS A 33 1.01 -6.21 -1.42
N VAL A 34 -0.18 -5.67 -1.59
CA VAL A 34 -0.70 -5.14 -2.86
C VAL A 34 -1.27 -3.75 -2.66
N GLY A 35 -1.17 -2.92 -3.69
CA GLY A 35 -1.96 -1.70 -3.79
C GLY A 35 -3.28 -2.00 -4.49
N LEU A 36 -4.37 -1.49 -3.94
CA LEU A 36 -5.67 -1.43 -4.62
C LEU A 36 -6.00 0.01 -4.95
N LYS A 37 -6.29 0.27 -6.23
CA LYS A 37 -6.79 1.54 -6.73
C LYS A 37 -8.17 1.35 -7.34
N MET A 38 -9.09 2.25 -7.07
CA MET A 38 -10.46 2.17 -7.57
C MET A 38 -11.10 3.54 -7.66
N ASN A 39 -12.20 3.62 -8.39
CA ASN A 39 -13.08 4.76 -8.45
C ASN A 39 -14.39 4.48 -7.70
N ILE A 40 -15.00 5.51 -7.14
CA ILE A 40 -16.27 5.42 -6.40
C ILE A 40 -17.03 6.73 -6.57
N SER A 41 -18.36 6.64 -6.68
CA SER A 41 -19.19 7.83 -6.64
C SER A 41 -19.23 8.41 -5.21
N GLN A 42 -19.40 9.72 -5.10
CA GLN A 42 -19.48 10.43 -3.83
C GLN A 42 -20.58 9.87 -2.93
N ALA A 43 -21.71 9.45 -3.50
CA ALA A 43 -22.83 8.85 -2.78
C ALA A 43 -22.47 7.50 -2.12
N ASN A 44 -21.51 6.76 -2.69
CA ASN A 44 -21.09 5.46 -2.19
C ASN A 44 -19.75 5.49 -1.43
N LEU A 45 -19.05 6.63 -1.41
CA LEU A 45 -17.76 6.77 -0.74
C LEU A 45 -17.79 6.32 0.72
N LYS A 46 -18.82 6.71 1.49
CA LYS A 46 -18.94 6.30 2.90
C LYS A 46 -19.04 4.78 3.04
N LYS A 47 -19.88 4.13 2.22
CA LYS A 47 -20.04 2.67 2.22
C LYS A 47 -18.74 1.95 1.89
N LEU A 48 -17.95 2.51 0.96
CA LEU A 48 -16.62 1.99 0.63
C LEU A 48 -15.68 2.09 1.85
N LEU A 49 -15.64 3.24 2.52
CA LEU A 49 -14.78 3.44 3.69
C LEU A 49 -15.16 2.51 4.86
N ASP A 50 -16.43 2.15 5.01
CA ASP A 50 -16.89 1.17 5.99
C ASP A 50 -16.47 -0.28 5.64
N VAL A 51 -16.24 -0.56 4.34
CA VAL A 51 -15.76 -1.86 3.86
C VAL A 51 -14.24 -1.99 3.98
N LEU A 52 -13.51 -0.90 3.76
CA LEU A 52 -12.05 -0.88 3.84
C LEU A 52 -11.57 -1.03 5.28
N PRO A 53 -10.43 -1.73 5.51
CA PRO A 53 -9.89 -1.88 6.85
C PRO A 53 -9.50 -0.51 7.44
N ALA A 54 -10.17 -0.12 8.53
CA ALA A 54 -10.07 1.20 9.17
C ALA A 54 -8.64 1.64 9.54
N LEU A 55 -7.71 0.69 9.71
CA LEU A 55 -6.33 0.97 10.10
C LEU A 55 -5.47 1.52 8.95
N LYS A 56 -5.86 1.35 7.68
CA LYS A 56 -4.96 1.59 6.53
C LYS A 56 -5.18 2.92 5.79
N LYS A 57 -5.87 3.90 6.42
CA LYS A 57 -6.05 5.31 5.99
C LYS A 57 -5.92 5.50 4.46
N PRO A 58 -6.96 5.18 3.68
CA PRO A 58 -6.86 5.23 2.23
C PRO A 58 -6.56 6.66 1.75
N THR A 59 -5.81 6.77 0.66
CA THR A 59 -5.69 8.02 -0.10
C THR A 59 -7.00 8.23 -0.85
N ILE A 60 -7.56 9.44 -0.74
CA ILE A 60 -8.84 9.80 -1.37
C ILE A 60 -8.61 11.07 -2.18
N SER A 61 -8.87 11.01 -3.49
CA SER A 61 -8.64 12.10 -4.44
C SER A 61 -9.88 12.34 -5.28
N LYS A 62 -10.25 13.61 -5.50
CA LYS A 62 -11.33 13.96 -6.43
C LYS A 62 -10.89 13.68 -7.86
N LEU A 63 -11.79 13.12 -8.67
CA LEU A 63 -11.57 12.95 -10.11
C LEU A 63 -12.00 14.21 -10.86
N SER A 64 -11.62 14.29 -12.14
CA SER A 64 -12.04 15.36 -13.05
C SER A 64 -13.55 15.32 -13.32
N GLU A 65 -14.15 14.14 -13.26
CA GLU A 65 -15.59 13.96 -13.34
C GLU A 65 -16.23 14.33 -12.00
N GLU A 66 -17.20 15.24 -12.04
CA GLU A 66 -17.89 15.70 -10.85
C GLU A 66 -18.64 14.56 -10.17
N GLY A 67 -18.56 14.50 -8.84
CA GLY A 67 -19.20 13.46 -8.04
C GLY A 67 -18.44 12.14 -8.00
N TRP A 68 -17.23 12.04 -8.56
CA TRP A 68 -16.39 10.84 -8.49
C TRP A 68 -15.08 11.04 -7.75
N TRP A 69 -14.62 9.96 -7.13
CA TRP A 69 -13.43 9.92 -6.30
C TRP A 69 -12.57 8.71 -6.66
N ALA A 70 -11.25 8.88 -6.68
CA ALA A 70 -10.29 7.80 -6.67
C ALA A 70 -9.92 7.48 -5.22
N VAL A 71 -9.86 6.18 -4.91
CA VAL A 71 -9.45 5.65 -3.61
C VAL A 71 -8.30 4.67 -3.83
N GLU A 72 -7.23 4.84 -3.05
CA GLU A 72 -6.06 3.98 -3.08
C GLU A 72 -5.71 3.51 -1.67
N VAL A 73 -5.42 2.22 -1.52
CA VAL A 73 -5.07 1.61 -0.24
C VAL A 73 -4.08 0.47 -0.44
N VAL A 74 -3.12 0.36 0.47
CA VAL A 74 -2.17 -0.76 0.52
C VAL A 74 -2.64 -1.76 1.55
N LEU A 75 -2.70 -3.04 1.19
CA LEU A 75 -3.10 -4.10 2.10
C LEU A 75 -2.46 -5.45 1.76
N ASP A 76 -2.79 -6.48 2.54
CA ASP A 76 -2.32 -7.83 2.30
C ASP A 76 -3.05 -8.47 1.11
N GLU A 77 -2.33 -9.18 0.25
CA GLU A 77 -2.89 -9.81 -0.96
C GLU A 77 -4.10 -10.71 -0.65
N LEU A 78 -4.04 -11.44 0.47
CA LEU A 78 -5.15 -12.29 0.92
C LEU A 78 -6.39 -11.47 1.34
N GLU A 79 -6.19 -10.30 1.94
CA GLU A 79 -7.29 -9.37 2.26
C GLU A 79 -7.89 -8.80 0.97
N ALA A 80 -7.06 -8.49 -0.03
CA ALA A 80 -7.50 -7.89 -1.29
C ALA A 80 -8.45 -8.82 -2.03
N ARG A 81 -8.12 -10.11 -2.10
CA ARG A 81 -8.98 -11.16 -2.69
C ARG A 81 -10.39 -11.18 -2.10
N GLN A 82 -10.53 -10.89 -0.80
CA GLN A 82 -11.84 -10.86 -0.13
C GLN A 82 -12.55 -9.50 -0.29
N LEU A 83 -11.79 -8.41 -0.37
CA LEU A 83 -12.32 -7.06 -0.45
C LEU A 83 -12.81 -6.69 -1.84
N ILE A 84 -12.12 -7.08 -2.91
CA ILE A 84 -12.49 -6.70 -4.29
C ILE A 84 -13.98 -6.99 -4.60
N PRO A 85 -14.53 -8.19 -4.32
CA PRO A 85 -15.96 -8.45 -4.54
C PRO A 85 -16.88 -7.58 -3.68
N ARG A 86 -16.48 -7.25 -2.43
CA ARG A 86 -17.25 -6.40 -1.51
C ARG A 86 -17.26 -4.95 -1.98
N ILE A 87 -16.10 -4.45 -2.41
CA ILE A 87 -15.91 -3.14 -3.03
C ILE A 87 -16.81 -3.02 -4.26
N LYS A 88 -16.82 -4.04 -5.13
CA LYS A 88 -17.68 -4.02 -6.32
C LYS A 88 -19.17 -3.94 -5.96
N LYS A 89 -19.62 -4.67 -4.93
CA LYS A 89 -21.02 -4.63 -4.45
C LYS A 89 -21.46 -3.27 -3.91
N VAL A 90 -20.54 -2.49 -3.34
CA VAL A 90 -20.84 -1.14 -2.84
C VAL A 90 -20.66 -0.05 -3.91
N GLY A 91 -20.38 -0.43 -5.16
CA GLY A 91 -20.31 0.48 -6.30
C GLY A 91 -18.90 0.91 -6.71
N GLY A 92 -17.85 0.22 -6.25
CA GLY A 92 -16.49 0.46 -6.72
C GLY A 92 -16.31 0.07 -8.19
N GLU A 93 -15.62 0.92 -8.94
CA GLU A 93 -15.35 0.77 -10.37
C GLU A 93 -13.87 0.92 -10.70
N GLY A 94 -13.45 0.40 -11.86
CA GLY A 94 -12.06 0.50 -12.29
C GLY A 94 -11.06 -0.03 -11.25
N ILE A 95 -11.41 -1.14 -10.58
CA ILE A 95 -10.58 -1.71 -9.52
C ILE A 95 -9.32 -2.32 -10.15
N VAL A 96 -8.15 -1.84 -9.73
CA VAL A 96 -6.84 -2.31 -10.17
C VAL A 96 -6.05 -2.76 -8.96
N GLU A 97 -5.50 -3.96 -9.05
CA GLU A 97 -4.56 -4.53 -8.07
C GLU A 97 -3.16 -4.57 -8.66
N TYR A 98 -2.15 -4.18 -7.89
CA TYR A 98 -0.75 -4.25 -8.30
C TYR A 98 0.15 -4.69 -7.13
N PRO A 99 1.15 -5.55 -7.39
CA PRO A 99 2.06 -6.01 -6.37
C PRO A 99 2.99 -4.89 -5.90
N LEU A 100 3.33 -4.89 -4.62
CA LEU A 100 4.33 -3.98 -4.07
C LEU A 100 5.66 -4.69 -3.87
N ASN A 101 6.68 -4.23 -4.58
CA ASN A 101 8.03 -4.78 -4.45
C ASN A 101 8.75 -4.31 -3.18
N LYS A 102 8.36 -3.14 -2.64
CA LYS A 102 9.02 -2.50 -1.50
C LYS A 102 8.09 -1.51 -0.81
N VAL A 103 8.04 -1.57 0.52
CA VAL A 103 7.29 -0.62 1.36
C VAL A 103 8.23 -0.12 2.46
N VAL A 104 8.50 1.19 2.50
CA VAL A 104 9.38 1.82 3.49
C VAL A 104 8.53 2.72 4.38
N TYR A 105 8.76 2.67 5.69
CA TYR A 105 8.07 3.46 6.72
C TYR A 105 8.99 4.52 7.33
#